data_AF-A0A9Q2EMY0-F1
#
_entry.id   AF-A0A9Q2EMY0-F1
#
_cell.length_a   1.000
_cell.length_b   1.000
_cell.length_c   1.000
_cell.angle_alpha   90.00
_cell.angle_beta   90.00
_cell.angle_gamma   90.00
#
_symmetry.space_group_name_H-M   'P 1'
#
loop_
_entity.id
_entity.type
_entity.pdbx_description
1 polymer ?
#
loop_
_entity_poly.entity_id
_entity_poly.type
_entity_poly.pdbx_seq_one_letter_code
_entity_poly.pdbx_strand_id
1 'polypeptide(L)'
;MDEIDFSCEMDFHVELKIYDKYLFGKLIFPKERPAYLELIVNDMFLSLNNECNETIACKCGNDIYTLMGCNKIGTKIFPKFIIKNKPVDLTTFDKIEISIDQLNIILHDGYFSNKFEEDTFISPINQSNFEVDVTDSDSIKSVSDEWISWSSISHEKDVVTRLTQRHIISIKAKHSLNYEEVIKESRHICLLFTLLTLIQLHINFAWIVHKNKRYGIYFPSIKESSIKKN
;
A
#
# COMPACT_ATOMS: atom_id res chain seq x y z
N MET A 1 -7.02 -3.52 11.99
CA MET A 1 -5.86 -3.10 11.18
C MET A 1 -6.21 -3.46 9.75
N ASP A 2 -6.43 -2.45 8.88
CA ASP A 2 -7.07 -2.64 7.55
C ASP A 2 -6.06 -2.86 6.39
N GLU A 3 -4.80 -3.10 6.74
CA GLU A 3 -3.67 -3.25 5.81
C GLU A 3 -3.40 -4.73 5.51
N ILE A 4 -2.97 -5.01 4.29
CA ILE A 4 -2.44 -6.33 3.90
C ILE A 4 -0.98 -6.41 4.33
N ASP A 5 -0.63 -7.47 5.05
CA ASP A 5 0.75 -7.72 5.47
C ASP A 5 1.53 -8.44 4.36
N PHE A 6 2.45 -7.72 3.70
CA PHE A 6 3.32 -8.28 2.63
C PHE A 6 4.53 -9.04 3.16
N SER A 7 4.71 -9.16 4.48
CA SER A 7 5.78 -9.96 5.07
C SER A 7 5.48 -11.45 4.99
N CYS A 8 4.20 -11.82 4.85
CA CYS A 8 3.69 -13.17 4.71
C CYS A 8 2.97 -13.37 3.37
N GLU A 9 2.91 -14.61 2.90
CA GLU A 9 2.02 -14.96 1.79
C GLU A 9 0.58 -14.95 2.30
N MET A 10 -0.29 -14.20 1.61
CA MET A 10 -1.70 -14.12 1.94
C MET A 10 -2.54 -14.48 0.73
N ASP A 11 -3.68 -15.11 1.00
CA ASP A 11 -4.67 -15.36 -0.03
C ASP A 11 -6.10 -15.14 0.45
N PHE A 12 -6.93 -14.71 -0.50
CA PHE A 12 -8.34 -14.44 -0.27
C PHE A 12 -9.17 -15.15 -1.32
N HIS A 13 -10.14 -15.95 -0.88
CA HIS A 13 -11.14 -16.51 -1.78
C HIS A 13 -12.12 -15.40 -2.14
N VAL A 14 -12.27 -15.14 -3.43
CA VAL A 14 -13.05 -14.00 -3.93
C VAL A 14 -14.14 -14.43 -4.89
N GLU A 15 -15.26 -13.73 -4.77
CA GLU A 15 -16.34 -13.72 -5.75
C GLU A 15 -16.13 -12.55 -6.70
N LEU A 16 -16.30 -12.78 -8.00
CA LEU A 16 -16.16 -11.72 -8.99
C LEU A 16 -17.09 -11.92 -10.18
N LYS A 17 -17.35 -10.81 -10.88
CA LYS A 17 -18.09 -10.82 -12.14
C LYS A 17 -17.15 -10.39 -13.26
N ILE A 18 -16.91 -11.27 -14.23
CA ILE A 18 -16.15 -10.97 -15.45
C ILE A 18 -17.11 -11.08 -16.63
N TYR A 19 -17.21 -10.01 -17.41
CA TYR A 19 -18.29 -9.83 -18.40
C TYR A 19 -19.65 -10.04 -17.73
N ASP A 20 -20.34 -11.13 -18.05
CA ASP A 20 -21.64 -11.51 -17.46
C ASP A 20 -21.62 -12.84 -16.71
N LYS A 21 -20.44 -13.38 -16.41
CA LYS A 21 -20.30 -14.62 -15.65
C LYS A 21 -19.85 -14.31 -14.21
N TYR A 22 -20.58 -14.87 -13.26
CA TYR A 22 -20.14 -14.95 -11.86
C TYR A 22 -19.13 -16.08 -11.74
N LEU A 23 -17.95 -15.75 -11.22
CA LEU A 23 -16.82 -16.65 -11.08
C LEU A 23 -16.29 -16.61 -9.64
N PHE A 24 -15.57 -17.65 -9.29
CA PHE A 24 -14.77 -17.70 -8.07
C PHE A 24 -13.29 -17.64 -8.44
N GLY A 25 -12.51 -17.05 -7.55
CA GLY A 25 -11.08 -16.96 -7.71
C GLY A 25 -10.36 -16.88 -6.38
N LYS A 26 -9.04 -16.79 -6.49
CA LYS A 26 -8.13 -16.63 -5.36
C LYS A 26 -7.27 -15.40 -5.62
N LEU A 27 -7.43 -14.35 -4.82
CA LEU A 27 -6.56 -13.18 -4.85
C LEU A 27 -5.35 -13.47 -3.97
N ILE A 28 -4.17 -13.56 -4.56
CA ILE A 28 -2.95 -14.02 -3.93
C ILE A 28 -1.96 -12.85 -3.84
N PHE A 29 -1.41 -12.64 -2.65
CA PHE A 29 -0.35 -11.69 -2.34
C PHE A 29 0.89 -12.50 -1.94
N PRO A 30 1.68 -12.98 -2.93
CA PRO A 30 2.87 -13.76 -2.64
C PRO A 30 4.01 -12.86 -2.16
N LYS A 31 4.89 -13.40 -1.32
CA LYS A 31 5.99 -12.64 -0.69
C LYS A 31 7.02 -12.10 -1.68
N GLU A 32 7.25 -12.82 -2.78
CA GLU A 32 8.36 -12.61 -3.73
C GLU A 32 7.92 -12.34 -5.17
N ARG A 33 6.62 -12.40 -5.46
CA ARG A 33 6.08 -12.21 -6.81
C ARG A 33 5.00 -11.11 -6.80
N PRO A 34 4.65 -10.54 -7.97
CA PRO A 34 3.50 -9.66 -8.05
C PRO A 34 2.23 -10.36 -7.56
N ALA A 35 1.38 -9.61 -6.85
CA ALA A 35 0.04 -10.06 -6.54
C ALA A 35 -0.76 -10.36 -7.82
N TYR A 36 -1.60 -11.39 -7.76
CA TYR A 36 -2.42 -11.81 -8.89
C TYR A 36 -3.73 -12.43 -8.42
N LEU A 37 -4.72 -12.40 -9.30
CA LEU A 37 -5.97 -13.12 -9.14
C LEU A 37 -5.90 -14.39 -9.98
N GLU A 38 -6.11 -15.55 -9.37
CA GLU A 38 -6.25 -16.83 -10.06
C GLU A 38 -7.72 -17.22 -10.16
N LEU A 39 -8.23 -17.41 -11.37
CA LEU A 39 -9.60 -17.83 -11.62
C LEU A 39 -9.74 -19.34 -11.41
N ILE A 40 -10.76 -19.75 -10.65
CA ILE A 40 -11.14 -21.15 -10.47
C ILE A 40 -12.22 -21.47 -11.51
N VAL A 41 -11.79 -21.92 -12.70
CA VAL A 41 -12.67 -22.20 -13.83
C VAL A 41 -12.40 -23.59 -14.41
N ASN A 42 -13.47 -24.32 -14.73
CA ASN A 42 -13.40 -25.59 -15.47
C ASN A 42 -13.52 -25.40 -16.99
N ASP A 43 -13.67 -24.17 -17.46
CA ASP A 43 -13.89 -23.83 -18.87
C ASP A 43 -12.56 -23.48 -19.57
N MET A 44 -12.14 -24.35 -20.49
CA MET A 44 -10.88 -24.23 -21.23
C MET A 44 -10.84 -22.98 -22.11
N PHE A 45 -11.98 -22.54 -22.67
CA PHE A 45 -12.03 -21.34 -23.50
C PHE A 45 -11.83 -20.07 -22.67
N LEU A 46 -12.41 -20.03 -21.47
CA LEU A 46 -12.15 -18.95 -20.52
C LEU A 46 -10.69 -18.95 -20.04
N SER A 47 -10.05 -20.11 -19.92
CA SER A 47 -8.64 -20.18 -19.54
C SER A 47 -7.69 -19.74 -20.66
N LEU A 48 -8.05 -19.92 -21.92
CA LEU A 48 -7.20 -19.59 -23.07
C LEU A 48 -7.43 -18.17 -23.61
N ASN A 49 -8.56 -17.53 -23.27
CA ASN A 49 -8.80 -16.14 -23.64
C ASN A 49 -7.95 -15.19 -22.78
N ASN A 50 -7.09 -14.39 -23.41
CA ASN A 50 -6.29 -13.37 -22.73
C ASN A 50 -7.01 -12.03 -22.57
N GLU A 51 -8.22 -11.87 -23.13
CA GLU A 51 -9.03 -10.68 -22.90
C GLU A 51 -9.46 -10.58 -21.44
N CYS A 52 -9.37 -9.37 -20.92
CA CYS A 52 -9.63 -9.03 -19.53
C CYS A 52 -10.20 -7.61 -19.46
N ASN A 53 -11.10 -7.37 -18.51
CA ASN A 53 -11.55 -6.00 -18.23
C ASN A 53 -10.40 -5.22 -17.60
N GLU A 54 -10.22 -3.95 -17.98
CA GLU A 54 -9.19 -3.07 -17.40
C GLU A 54 -9.33 -2.96 -15.87
N THR A 55 -10.57 -3.03 -15.36
CA THR A 55 -10.89 -3.01 -13.94
C THR A 55 -11.77 -4.19 -13.56
N ILE A 56 -11.46 -4.85 -12.44
CA ILE A 56 -12.21 -5.98 -11.88
C ILE A 56 -12.46 -5.73 -10.41
N ALA A 57 -13.70 -5.93 -9.96
CA ALA A 57 -14.05 -5.92 -8.54
C ALA A 57 -14.15 -7.37 -8.02
N CYS A 58 -13.42 -7.66 -6.96
CA CYS A 58 -13.36 -8.94 -6.28
C CYS A 58 -13.89 -8.78 -4.85
N LYS A 59 -14.84 -9.60 -4.43
CA LYS A 59 -15.46 -9.52 -3.11
C LYS A 59 -14.98 -10.68 -2.21
N CYS A 60 -14.55 -10.37 -1.00
CA CYS A 60 -14.22 -11.33 0.06
C CYS A 60 -14.94 -10.92 1.34
N GLY A 61 -16.07 -11.57 1.65
CA GLY A 61 -16.91 -11.16 2.79
C GLY A 61 -17.42 -9.72 2.61
N ASN A 62 -17.04 -8.83 3.54
CA ASN A 62 -17.40 -7.41 3.49
C ASN A 62 -16.41 -6.55 2.69
N ASP A 63 -15.24 -7.12 2.35
CA ASP A 63 -14.20 -6.39 1.65
C ASP A 63 -14.37 -6.49 0.13
N ILE A 64 -14.15 -5.38 -0.56
CA ILE A 64 -14.12 -5.29 -2.02
C ILE A 64 -12.71 -4.87 -2.45
N TYR A 65 -12.03 -5.73 -3.20
CA TYR A 65 -10.75 -5.44 -3.84
C TYR A 65 -10.99 -5.01 -5.28
N THR A 66 -10.71 -3.75 -5.59
CA THR A 66 -10.72 -3.25 -6.97
C THR A 66 -9.34 -3.42 -7.59
N LEU A 67 -9.25 -4.34 -8.54
CA LEU A 67 -8.06 -4.61 -9.36
C LEU A 67 -8.10 -3.68 -10.58
N MET A 68 -7.03 -2.96 -10.85
CA MET A 68 -6.96 -1.98 -11.95
C MET A 68 -5.73 -2.22 -12.83
N GLY A 69 -5.85 -1.89 -14.12
CA GLY A 69 -4.80 -2.17 -15.11
C GLY A 69 -4.58 -3.67 -15.29
N CYS A 70 -5.67 -4.44 -15.41
CA CYS A 70 -5.61 -5.89 -15.36
C CYS A 70 -5.13 -6.49 -16.69
N ASN A 71 -4.07 -7.29 -16.64
CA ASN A 71 -3.62 -8.12 -17.75
C ASN A 71 -3.82 -9.61 -17.43
N LYS A 72 -4.32 -10.40 -18.37
CA LYS A 72 -4.62 -11.82 -18.15
C LYS A 72 -3.67 -12.73 -18.93
N ILE A 73 -3.18 -13.76 -18.26
CA ILE A 73 -2.35 -14.82 -18.82
C ILE A 73 -2.88 -16.15 -18.29
N GLY A 74 -3.52 -16.94 -19.15
CA GLY A 74 -4.15 -18.18 -18.72
C GLY A 74 -5.30 -17.91 -17.75
N THR A 75 -5.31 -18.61 -16.61
CA THR A 75 -6.26 -18.37 -15.51
C THR A 75 -5.86 -17.22 -14.58
N LYS A 76 -4.69 -16.61 -14.78
CA LYS A 76 -4.13 -15.60 -13.87
C LYS A 76 -4.33 -14.20 -14.43
N ILE A 77 -4.76 -13.29 -13.56
CA ILE A 77 -4.94 -11.88 -13.85
C ILE A 77 -3.98 -11.09 -12.97
N PHE A 78 -3.11 -10.30 -13.61
CA PHE A 78 -2.08 -9.48 -13.00
C PHE A 78 -2.53 -8.01 -13.06
N PRO A 79 -2.97 -7.42 -11.93
CA PRO A 79 -3.28 -6.01 -11.87
C PRO A 79 -2.02 -5.14 -11.78
N LYS A 80 -2.11 -3.90 -12.28
CA LYS A 80 -1.10 -2.87 -12.00
C LYS A 80 -1.18 -2.37 -10.55
N PHE A 81 -2.37 -2.35 -9.97
CA PHE A 81 -2.59 -1.99 -8.56
C PHE A 81 -3.93 -2.52 -8.04
N ILE A 82 -4.01 -2.64 -6.71
CA ILE A 82 -5.18 -3.17 -6.00
C ILE A 82 -5.62 -2.15 -4.96
N ILE A 83 -6.91 -1.83 -4.92
CA ILE A 83 -7.47 -0.90 -3.92
C ILE A 83 -8.52 -1.62 -3.09
N LYS A 84 -8.33 -1.61 -1.78
CA LYS A 84 -9.30 -2.19 -0.84
C LYS A 84 -10.39 -1.17 -0.51
N ASN A 85 -11.65 -1.58 -0.62
CA ASN A 85 -12.86 -0.82 -0.30
C ASN A 85 -12.91 0.55 -0.99
N LYS A 86 -12.51 0.58 -2.26
CA LYS A 86 -12.53 1.79 -3.10
C LYS A 86 -13.97 2.36 -3.19
N PRO A 87 -14.19 3.66 -2.88
CA PRO A 87 -15.49 4.25 -3.06
C PRO A 87 -15.72 4.58 -4.55
N VAL A 88 -16.99 4.64 -4.95
CA VAL A 88 -17.39 4.71 -6.37
C VAL A 88 -16.91 6.00 -7.03
N ASP A 89 -16.95 7.10 -6.30
CA ASP A 89 -16.57 8.46 -6.73
C ASP A 89 -15.07 8.72 -6.74
N LEU A 90 -14.25 7.78 -6.26
CA LEU A 90 -12.80 7.95 -6.25
C LEU A 90 -12.22 7.69 -7.63
N THR A 91 -11.96 8.76 -8.37
CA THR A 91 -11.30 8.73 -9.68
C THR A 91 -9.96 9.47 -9.69
N THR A 92 -9.78 10.43 -8.77
CA THR A 92 -8.58 11.26 -8.65
C THR A 92 -8.16 11.48 -7.19
N PHE A 93 -6.93 11.95 -6.98
CA PHE A 93 -6.23 11.94 -5.68
C PHE A 93 -5.60 13.29 -5.35
N ASP A 94 -5.98 13.85 -4.21
CA ASP A 94 -5.40 15.11 -3.73
C ASP A 94 -4.25 14.89 -2.74
N LYS A 95 -4.23 13.74 -2.06
CA LYS A 95 -3.22 13.39 -1.07
C LYS A 95 -2.88 11.90 -1.10
N ILE A 96 -1.59 11.62 -1.08
CA ILE A 96 -1.01 10.28 -0.97
C ILE A 96 -0.16 10.24 0.30
N GLU A 97 -0.22 9.14 1.05
CA GLU A 97 0.65 8.89 2.19
C GLU A 97 1.38 7.56 1.98
N ILE A 98 2.71 7.57 2.05
CA ILE A 98 3.56 6.40 1.87
C ILE A 98 4.06 5.96 3.24
N SER A 99 3.79 4.71 3.62
CA SER A 99 4.33 4.13 4.85
C SER A 99 5.68 3.49 4.58
N ILE A 100 6.67 3.80 5.42
CA ILE A 100 7.99 3.20 5.43
C ILE A 100 8.17 2.45 6.75
N ASP A 101 8.30 1.13 6.66
CA ASP A 101 8.38 0.23 7.81
C ASP A 101 9.84 -0.12 8.21
N GLN A 102 10.85 0.32 7.45
CA GLN A 102 12.26 -0.09 7.62
C GLN A 102 13.26 1.06 7.88
N LEU A 103 12.78 2.26 8.16
CA LEU A 103 13.66 3.36 8.54
C LEU A 103 14.02 3.21 10.02
N ASN A 104 15.25 2.79 10.30
CA ASN A 104 15.81 2.94 11.64
C ASN A 104 15.70 4.40 12.04
N ILE A 105 15.21 4.69 13.24
CA ILE A 105 15.05 6.07 13.71
C ILE A 105 16.42 6.76 13.60
N ILE A 106 16.51 7.80 12.76
CA ILE A 106 17.50 8.83 12.99
C ILE A 106 16.94 9.61 14.17
N LEU A 107 17.33 9.21 15.38
CA LEU A 107 17.02 9.96 16.59
C LEU A 107 17.82 11.27 16.45
N HIS A 108 17.23 12.26 15.82
CA HIS A 108 17.67 13.63 16.00
C HIS A 108 17.59 13.95 17.50
N ASP A 109 18.57 14.65 18.03
CA ASP A 109 18.62 15.14 19.42
C ASP A 109 17.33 15.90 19.76
N GLY A 110 16.34 15.17 20.26
CA GLY A 110 15.03 15.66 20.65
C GLY A 110 14.80 15.33 22.12
N TYR A 111 14.23 16.27 22.86
CA TYR A 111 13.83 16.03 24.24
C TYR A 111 12.59 15.12 24.27
N PHE A 112 12.78 13.83 24.53
CA PHE A 112 11.69 12.87 24.73
C PHE A 112 11.19 12.95 26.18
N SER A 113 9.93 13.35 26.37
CA SER A 113 9.26 13.26 27.69
C SER A 113 8.34 12.05 27.72
N ASN A 114 8.92 10.88 27.98
CA ASN A 114 8.13 9.66 28.17
C ASN A 114 7.31 9.77 29.47
N LYS A 115 6.03 9.43 29.43
CA LYS A 115 5.19 9.33 30.63
C LYS A 115 4.37 8.03 30.62
N PHE A 116 4.08 7.53 31.81
CA PHE A 116 3.12 6.45 32.01
C PHE A 116 1.79 7.06 32.49
N GLU A 117 0.69 6.76 31.79
CA GLU A 117 -0.67 7.07 32.23
C GLU A 117 -1.54 5.82 32.06
N GLU A 118 -2.32 5.46 33.09
CA GLU A 118 -3.30 4.35 33.04
C GLU A 118 -2.75 3.05 32.41
N ASP A 119 -1.66 2.51 32.98
CA ASP A 119 -0.96 1.30 32.50
C ASP A 119 -0.45 1.38 31.04
N THR A 120 -0.41 2.58 30.45
CA THR A 120 -0.01 2.83 29.07
C THR A 120 1.27 3.65 29.04
N PHE A 121 2.28 3.16 28.31
CA PHE A 121 3.48 3.94 27.99
C PHE A 121 3.15 4.92 26.87
N ILE A 122 3.35 6.21 27.13
CA ILE A 122 3.10 7.29 26.18
C ILE A 122 4.43 7.99 25.91
N SER A 123 4.89 7.92 24.65
CA SER A 123 6.05 8.66 24.17
C SER A 123 5.57 9.78 23.24
N PRO A 124 5.84 11.06 23.53
CA PRO A 124 5.47 12.15 22.63
C PRO A 124 6.29 12.07 21.34
N ILE A 125 5.55 12.18 20.24
CA ILE A 125 6.00 12.00 18.87
C ILE A 125 6.91 13.16 18.44
N ASN A 126 7.99 12.85 17.71
CA ASN A 126 8.72 13.86 16.94
C ASN A 126 7.74 14.58 16.01
N GLN A 127 7.54 15.88 16.22
CA GLN A 127 6.92 16.75 15.23
C GLN A 127 7.71 16.59 13.92
N SER A 128 6.98 16.46 12.80
CA SER A 128 7.49 16.37 11.42
C SER A 128 8.95 16.81 11.25
N ASN A 129 9.81 15.92 10.73
CA ASN A 129 11.22 16.29 10.52
C ASN A 129 11.37 17.29 9.38
N PHE A 130 10.42 17.33 8.43
CA PHE A 130 10.31 18.38 7.43
C PHE A 130 8.91 18.51 6.81
N GLU A 131 8.54 19.74 6.47
CA GLU A 131 7.46 20.09 5.54
C GLU A 131 8.04 21.05 4.50
N VAL A 132 7.98 20.67 3.22
CA VAL A 132 8.55 21.43 2.11
C VAL A 132 7.48 21.66 1.05
N ASP A 133 7.24 22.93 0.72
CA ASP A 133 6.46 23.32 -0.45
C ASP A 133 7.29 23.15 -1.73
N VAL A 134 6.70 22.53 -2.74
CA VAL A 134 7.33 22.25 -4.03
C VAL A 134 6.87 23.30 -5.05
N THR A 135 7.72 24.28 -5.31
CA THR A 135 7.40 25.37 -6.26
C THR A 135 7.46 24.90 -7.70
N ASP A 136 8.45 24.08 -8.06
CA ASP A 136 8.82 23.80 -9.46
C ASP A 136 8.22 22.49 -10.02
N SER A 137 7.26 21.89 -9.31
CA SER A 137 6.49 20.73 -9.81
C SER A 137 5.11 21.16 -10.28
N ASP A 138 4.66 20.68 -11.44
CA ASP A 138 3.29 20.93 -11.90
C ASP A 138 2.25 20.12 -11.11
N SER A 139 2.66 19.00 -10.52
CA SER A 139 1.77 18.00 -9.91
C SER A 139 1.81 17.99 -8.39
N ILE A 140 2.96 18.26 -7.77
CA ILE A 140 3.14 18.18 -6.32
C ILE A 140 3.16 19.58 -5.72
N LYS A 141 2.33 19.79 -4.69
CA LYS A 141 2.23 21.04 -3.94
C LYS A 141 3.20 21.05 -2.78
N SER A 142 3.19 19.99 -1.99
CA SER A 142 4.09 19.87 -0.85
C SER A 142 4.34 18.42 -0.47
N VAL A 143 5.50 18.20 0.16
CA VAL A 143 5.91 16.92 0.72
C VAL A 143 6.23 17.15 2.19
N SER A 144 5.74 16.29 3.05
CA SER A 144 5.97 16.33 4.49
C SER A 144 6.21 14.93 5.01
N ASP A 145 6.87 14.83 6.16
CA ASP A 145 7.02 13.55 6.83
C ASP A 145 6.49 13.58 8.27
N GLU A 146 6.07 12.43 8.78
CA GLU A 146 5.69 12.26 10.18
C GLU A 146 6.08 10.87 10.67
N TRP A 147 6.39 10.76 11.95
CA TRP A 147 6.62 9.47 12.60
C TRP A 147 5.43 9.12 13.48
N ILE A 148 4.88 7.93 13.30
CA ILE A 148 3.80 7.42 14.14
C ILE A 148 4.34 6.23 14.93
N SER A 149 4.26 6.31 16.25
CA SER A 149 4.64 5.24 17.16
C SER A 149 3.45 4.86 18.03
N TRP A 150 3.18 3.57 18.17
CA TRP A 150 2.22 3.06 19.14
C TRP A 150 2.79 1.84 19.84
N SER A 151 2.45 1.71 21.13
CA SER A 151 2.77 0.51 21.90
C SER A 151 1.49 -0.22 22.28
N SER A 152 1.54 -1.54 22.28
CA SER A 152 0.53 -2.40 22.88
C SER A 152 1.19 -3.27 23.94
N ILE A 153 0.50 -3.44 25.06
CA ILE A 153 0.92 -4.33 26.14
C ILE A 153 -0.08 -5.48 26.16
N SER A 154 0.41 -6.71 26.01
CA SER A 154 -0.41 -7.92 26.15
C SER A 154 0.09 -8.74 27.32
N HIS A 155 -0.85 -9.18 28.16
CA HIS A 155 -0.58 -10.09 29.27
C HIS A 155 -1.01 -11.49 28.84
N GLU A 156 -0.04 -12.28 28.38
CA GLU A 156 -0.26 -13.71 28.14
C GLU A 156 0.29 -14.51 29.34
N LYS A 157 1.49 -15.10 29.22
CA LYS A 157 2.23 -15.69 30.35
C LYS A 157 3.26 -14.73 30.95
N ASP A 158 3.75 -13.80 30.14
CA ASP A 158 4.61 -12.68 30.50
C ASP A 158 3.96 -11.37 30.04
N VAL A 159 4.44 -10.24 30.56
CA VAL A 159 4.09 -8.91 30.05
C VAL A 159 4.87 -8.68 28.75
N VAL A 160 4.18 -8.68 27.62
CA VAL A 160 4.79 -8.41 26.31
C VAL A 160 4.43 -7.01 25.88
N THR A 161 5.42 -6.11 25.84
CA THR A 161 5.29 -4.78 25.24
C THR A 161 5.72 -4.84 23.78
N ARG A 162 4.80 -4.61 22.85
CA ARG A 162 5.10 -4.42 21.43
C ARG A 162 5.08 -2.95 21.11
N LEU A 163 6.22 -2.41 20.69
CA LEU A 163 6.32 -1.09 20.09
C LEU A 163 6.30 -1.24 18.57
N THR A 164 5.41 -0.54 17.90
CA THR A 164 5.37 -0.42 16.44
C THR A 164 5.61 1.02 16.07
N GLN A 165 6.53 1.24 15.13
CA GLN A 165 6.91 2.56 14.64
C GLN A 165 6.79 2.58 13.12
N ARG A 166 6.33 3.70 12.58
CA ARG A 166 6.19 3.93 11.15
C ARG A 166 6.61 5.34 10.80
N HIS A 167 7.30 5.47 9.67
CA HIS A 167 7.57 6.74 9.04
C HIS A 167 6.59 6.92 7.88
N ILE A 168 5.89 8.05 7.85
CA ILE A 168 4.89 8.36 6.82
C ILE A 168 5.36 9.57 6.04
N ILE A 169 5.42 9.43 4.72
CA ILE A 169 5.64 10.55 3.81
C ILE A 169 4.29 10.96 3.22
N SER A 170 3.85 12.17 3.53
CA SER A 170 2.64 12.79 2.99
C SER A 170 2.96 13.65 1.78
N ILE A 171 2.29 13.37 0.66
CA ILE A 171 2.40 14.08 -0.62
C ILE A 171 1.06 14.75 -0.90
N LYS A 172 1.05 16.09 -0.95
CA LYS A 172 -0.13 16.87 -1.35
C LYS A 172 0.02 17.29 -2.81
N ALA A 173 -0.99 17.02 -3.63
CA ALA A 173 -0.99 17.38 -5.04
C ALA A 173 -1.47 18.82 -5.28
N LYS A 174 -0.99 19.47 -6.35
CA LYS A 174 -1.48 20.79 -6.82
C LYS A 174 -2.84 20.66 -7.51
N HIS A 175 -3.00 19.58 -8.27
CA HIS A 175 -4.24 19.16 -8.92
C HIS A 175 -4.49 17.70 -8.60
N SER A 176 -5.75 17.27 -8.65
CA SER A 176 -6.08 15.88 -8.35
C SER A 176 -5.41 14.93 -9.36
N LEU A 177 -4.57 14.04 -8.86
CA LEU A 177 -3.78 13.10 -9.67
C LEU A 177 -4.65 11.91 -10.10
N ASN A 178 -4.35 11.31 -11.23
CA ASN A 178 -4.87 10.00 -11.61
C ASN A 178 -4.00 8.86 -11.04
N TYR A 179 -4.43 7.61 -11.23
CA TYR A 179 -3.73 6.45 -10.66
C TYR A 179 -2.29 6.25 -11.17
N GLU A 180 -2.04 6.52 -12.45
CA GLU A 180 -0.70 6.36 -13.03
C GLU A 180 0.24 7.44 -12.49
N GLU A 181 -0.27 8.66 -12.32
CA GLU A 181 0.45 9.77 -11.68
C GLU A 181 0.76 9.46 -10.21
N VAL A 182 -0.18 8.89 -9.45
CA VAL A 182 0.08 8.45 -8.06
C VAL A 182 1.25 7.49 -8.00
N ILE A 183 1.30 6.48 -8.87
CA ILE A 183 2.40 5.50 -8.90
C ILE A 183 3.73 6.20 -9.22
N LYS A 184 3.72 7.05 -10.25
CA LYS A 184 4.91 7.77 -10.71
C LYS A 184 5.47 8.68 -9.62
N GLU A 185 4.64 9.53 -9.03
CA GLU A 185 5.06 10.48 -8.01
C GLU A 185 5.47 9.79 -6.71
N SER A 186 4.76 8.73 -6.31
CA SER A 186 5.16 7.93 -5.15
C SER A 186 6.56 7.34 -5.34
N ARG A 187 6.82 6.73 -6.51
CA ARG A 187 8.14 6.16 -6.84
C ARG A 187 9.24 7.22 -6.89
N HIS A 188 8.98 8.38 -7.49
CA HIS A 188 9.95 9.48 -7.53
C HIS A 188 10.33 9.94 -6.12
N ILE A 189 9.34 10.12 -5.24
CA ILE A 189 9.59 10.58 -3.87
C ILE A 189 10.34 9.53 -3.07
N CYS A 190 9.99 8.25 -3.18
CA CYS A 190 10.79 7.21 -2.52
C CYS A 190 12.20 7.07 -3.08
N LEU A 191 12.40 7.29 -4.38
CA LEU A 191 13.75 7.33 -4.96
C LEU A 191 14.55 8.49 -4.40
N LEU A 192 13.96 9.68 -4.31
CA LEU A 192 14.59 10.86 -3.69
C LEU A 192 14.98 10.56 -2.24
N PHE A 193 14.08 9.99 -1.45
CA PHE A 193 14.39 9.59 -0.08
C PHE A 193 15.47 8.51 0.00
N THR A 194 15.44 7.54 -0.91
CA THR A 194 16.48 6.51 -1.01
C THR A 194 17.84 7.14 -1.29
N LEU A 195 17.91 8.15 -2.17
CA LEU A 195 19.14 8.88 -2.47
C LEU A 195 19.64 9.70 -1.27
N LEU A 196 18.72 10.35 -0.54
CA LEU A 196 19.07 11.20 0.61
C LEU A 196 19.50 10.38 1.83
N THR A 197 18.85 9.25 2.08
CA THR A 197 19.08 8.41 3.27
C THR A 197 20.03 7.25 3.00
N LEU A 198 20.30 6.93 1.73
CA LEU A 198 20.98 5.71 1.28
C LEU A 198 20.29 4.40 1.70
N ILE A 199 19.01 4.47 2.12
CA ILE A 199 18.19 3.31 2.49
C ILE A 199 17.29 2.98 1.31
N GLN A 200 17.35 1.73 0.81
CA GLN A 200 16.48 1.29 -0.27
C GLN A 200 15.02 1.21 0.19
N LEU A 201 14.15 2.04 -0.40
CA LEU A 201 12.72 2.05 -0.12
C LEU A 201 11.92 1.34 -1.22
N HIS A 202 11.26 0.24 -0.87
CA HIS A 202 10.31 -0.44 -1.74
C HIS A 202 8.88 -0.03 -1.42
N ILE A 203 8.17 0.57 -2.38
CA ILE A 203 6.76 0.92 -2.22
C ILE A 203 5.90 -0.27 -2.66
N ASN A 204 5.47 -1.08 -1.69
CA ASN A 204 4.46 -2.11 -1.94
C ASN A 204 3.05 -1.61 -1.58
N PHE A 205 2.98 -0.48 -0.88
CA PHE A 205 1.78 0.04 -0.27
C PHE A 205 1.82 1.56 -0.16
N ALA A 206 0.70 2.21 -0.43
CA ALA A 206 0.45 3.59 -0.06
C ALA A 206 -1.01 3.77 0.34
N TRP A 207 -1.28 4.77 1.15
CA TRP A 207 -2.62 5.25 1.43
C TRP A 207 -2.97 6.40 0.49
N ILE A 208 -4.15 6.33 -0.12
CA ILE A 208 -4.82 7.51 -0.64
C ILE A 208 -5.66 8.10 0.49
N VAL A 209 -5.60 9.41 0.65
CA VAL A 209 -6.57 10.12 1.50
C VAL A 209 -7.62 10.77 0.62
N HIS A 210 -8.88 10.34 0.76
CA HIS A 210 -10.02 10.94 0.09
C HIS A 210 -11.14 11.18 1.11
N LYS A 211 -11.66 12.41 1.17
CA LYS A 211 -12.68 12.84 2.15
C LYS A 211 -12.34 12.42 3.59
N ASN A 212 -11.08 12.64 4.00
CA ASN A 212 -10.53 12.27 5.31
C ASN A 212 -10.56 10.76 5.64
N LYS A 213 -10.73 9.89 4.64
CA LYS A 213 -10.61 8.44 4.79
C LYS A 213 -9.40 7.93 4.03
N ARG A 214 -8.70 6.96 4.62
CA ARG A 214 -7.54 6.28 4.03
C ARG A 214 -8.00 5.06 3.24
N TYR A 215 -7.51 4.92 2.01
CA TYR A 215 -7.74 3.77 1.14
C TYR A 215 -6.41 3.18 0.73
N GLY A 216 -6.21 1.90 1.05
CA GLY A 216 -4.97 1.22 0.76
C GLY A 216 -4.84 0.93 -0.74
N ILE A 217 -3.80 1.46 -1.38
CA ILE A 217 -3.31 1.01 -2.68
C ILE A 217 -2.15 0.07 -2.45
N TYR A 218 -2.23 -1.09 -3.09
CA TYR A 218 -1.16 -2.06 -3.16
C TYR A 218 -0.54 -2.02 -4.54
N PHE A 219 0.78 -1.83 -4.59
CA PHE A 219 1.57 -1.86 -5.82
C PHE A 219 2.24 -3.22 -5.92
N PRO A 220 1.83 -4.09 -6.86
CA PRO A 220 2.38 -5.43 -7.04
C PRO A 220 3.82 -5.44 -7.56
N SER A 221 4.59 -4.34 -7.44
CA SER A 221 5.92 -4.26 -8.03
C SER A 221 6.84 -5.35 -7.50
N ILE A 222 7.60 -5.91 -8.43
CA ILE A 222 8.60 -6.95 -8.22
C ILE A 222 9.56 -6.49 -7.11
N LYS A 223 9.64 -7.22 -5.99
CA LYS A 223 10.91 -7.27 -5.25
C LYS A 223 11.91 -7.82 -6.25
N GLU A 224 12.94 -7.07 -6.60
CA GLU A 224 14.00 -7.53 -7.50
C GLU A 224 14.73 -8.74 -6.88
N SER A 225 14.12 -9.91 -6.93
CA SER A 225 14.82 -11.17 -6.75
C SER A 225 15.48 -11.46 -8.09
N SER A 226 16.69 -10.94 -8.26
CA SER A 226 17.73 -11.45 -9.14
C SER A 226 17.23 -12.02 -10.48
N ILE A 227 17.20 -11.18 -11.51
CA ILE A 227 17.28 -11.67 -12.89
C ILE A 227 18.62 -12.42 -13.01
N LYS A 228 18.64 -13.73 -12.75
CA LYS A 228 19.65 -14.59 -13.36
C LYS A 228 19.28 -14.65 -14.83
N LYS A 229 19.98 -13.86 -15.63
CA LYS A 229 20.05 -14.07 -17.08
C LYS A 229 20.59 -15.49 -17.27
N ASN A 230 19.78 -16.36 -17.84
CA ASN A 230 20.28 -17.58 -18.49
C ASN A 230 20.97 -17.21 -19.79
#